data_AF-A0A974HYB9-F1
#
_entry.id   AF-A0A974HYB9-F1
#
_cell.length_a   1.000
_cell.length_b   1.000
_cell.length_c   1.000
_cell.angle_alpha   90.00
_cell.angle_beta   90.00
_cell.angle_gamma   90.00
#
_symmetry.space_group_name_H-M   'P 1'
#
loop_
_entity.id
_entity.type
_entity.pdbx_description
1 polymer ?
#
loop_
_entity_poly.entity_id
_entity_poly.type
_entity_poly.pdbx_seq_one_letter_code
_entity_poly.pdbx_strand_id
1 'polypeptide(L)'
;MIQAYLLIMGLDDEDDYHGRRFCFYMRYIYNISGTNIKLQHKFYTEAEPLRCNWWQCDGPCGQLKNRATNRTQDIKAHKRKCAGNFVKIAEPEKPPGSLRKLTFPIPLETKESVVICK
;
A
#
# COMPACT_ATOMS: atom_id res chain seq x y z
N MET A 1 6.93 -11.82 -7.48
CA MET A 1 7.14 -12.89 -8.49
C MET A 1 7.34 -14.25 -7.83
N ILE A 2 8.27 -14.43 -6.89
CA ILE A 2 8.46 -15.71 -6.18
C ILE A 2 7.17 -16.20 -5.50
N GLN A 3 6.43 -15.32 -4.82
CA GLN A 3 5.10 -15.64 -4.24
C GLN A 3 4.10 -16.16 -5.29
N ALA A 4 3.98 -15.48 -6.43
CA ALA A 4 3.07 -15.90 -7.49
C ALA A 4 3.44 -17.28 -8.05
N TYR A 5 4.74 -17.57 -8.19
CA TYR A 5 5.22 -18.89 -8.59
C TYR A 5 4.85 -19.97 -7.56
N LEU A 6 5.05 -19.71 -6.27
CA LEU A 6 4.70 -20.68 -5.21
C LEU A 6 3.19 -20.96 -5.17
N LEU A 7 2.35 -19.93 -5.29
CA LEU A 7 0.90 -20.06 -5.33
C LEU A 7 0.42 -20.88 -6.54
N ILE A 8 0.94 -20.59 -7.74
CA ILE A 8 0.56 -21.33 -8.96
C ILE A 8 0.96 -22.80 -8.85
N MET A 9 2.08 -23.08 -8.20
CA MET A 9 2.60 -24.45 -8.03
C MET A 9 2.00 -25.20 -6.82
N GLY A 10 1.13 -24.56 -6.03
CA GLY A 10 0.58 -25.15 -4.79
C GLY A 10 1.68 -25.47 -3.76
N LEU A 11 2.74 -24.66 -3.74
CA LEU A 11 3.90 -24.78 -2.85
C LEU A 11 3.97 -23.62 -1.86
N ASP A 12 2.93 -22.79 -1.79
CA ASP A 12 2.83 -21.71 -0.84
C ASP A 12 2.60 -22.23 0.58
N ASP A 13 3.15 -21.49 1.54
CA ASP A 13 2.93 -21.73 2.95
C ASP A 13 1.71 -20.86 3.33
N GLU A 14 0.55 -21.49 3.57
CA GLU A 14 -0.74 -20.81 3.82
C GLU A 14 -0.67 -19.72 4.91
N ASP A 15 0.18 -19.96 5.93
CA ASP A 15 0.34 -19.07 7.08
C ASP A 15 1.54 -18.10 6.96
N ASP A 16 2.41 -18.27 5.97
CA ASP A 16 3.65 -17.48 5.84
C ASP A 16 3.95 -17.05 4.40
N TYR A 17 3.64 -15.79 4.10
CA TYR A 17 3.93 -15.14 2.82
C TYR A 17 5.42 -15.19 2.42
N HIS A 18 6.34 -15.44 3.36
CA HIS A 18 7.78 -15.53 3.16
C HIS A 18 8.41 -16.75 3.84
N GLY A 19 7.69 -17.87 3.85
CA GLY A 19 8.16 -19.11 4.48
C GLY A 19 9.41 -19.73 3.86
N ARG A 20 9.75 -20.93 4.32
CA ARG A 20 11.03 -21.60 3.97
C ARG A 20 11.24 -21.74 2.47
N ARG A 21 10.18 -22.02 1.72
CA ARG A 21 10.24 -22.15 0.25
C ARG A 21 10.51 -20.82 -0.43
N PHE A 22 9.89 -19.74 0.04
CA PHE A 22 10.17 -18.40 -0.47
C PHE A 22 11.65 -18.05 -0.28
N CYS A 23 12.18 -18.27 0.92
CA CYS A 23 13.59 -18.02 1.23
C CYS A 23 14.55 -18.86 0.37
N PHE A 24 14.21 -20.12 0.11
CA PHE A 24 14.98 -20.99 -0.78
C PHE A 24 15.08 -20.43 -2.20
N TYR A 25 13.94 -20.12 -2.82
CA TYR A 25 13.92 -19.58 -4.19
C TYR A 25 14.56 -18.18 -4.27
N MET A 26 14.37 -17.35 -3.25
CA MET A 26 15.05 -16.06 -3.15
C MET A 26 16.57 -16.21 -3.19
N ARG A 27 17.12 -17.15 -2.40
CA ARG A 27 18.56 -17.39 -2.36
C ARG A 27 19.08 -18.10 -3.61
N TYR A 28 18.28 -19.00 -4.18
CA TYR A 28 18.57 -19.62 -5.46
C TYR A 28 18.71 -18.59 -6.58
N ILE A 29 17.76 -17.64 -6.69
CA ILE A 29 17.82 -16.55 -7.68
C ILE A 29 19.01 -15.62 -7.41
N TYR A 30 19.28 -15.29 -6.14
CA TYR A 30 20.45 -14.49 -5.76
C TYR A 30 21.75 -15.12 -6.28
N ASN A 31 21.92 -16.44 -6.08
CA ASN A 31 23.13 -17.15 -6.49
C ASN A 31 23.32 -17.19 -8.02
N ILE A 32 22.24 -17.23 -8.79
CA ILE A 32 22.31 -17.34 -10.26
C ILE A 32 22.46 -15.96 -10.91
N SER A 33 21.75 -14.96 -10.40
CA SER A 33 21.64 -13.64 -11.04
C SER A 33 22.53 -12.57 -10.41
N GLY A 34 23.09 -12.82 -9.22
CA GLY A 34 23.79 -11.81 -8.42
C GLY A 34 22.88 -10.69 -7.90
N THR A 35 21.56 -10.78 -8.09
CA THR A 35 20.61 -9.74 -7.68
C THR A 35 20.30 -9.82 -6.18
N ASN A 36 20.42 -8.71 -5.46
CA ASN A 36 20.14 -8.64 -4.02
C ASN A 36 18.64 -8.41 -3.75
N ILE A 37 17.88 -9.51 -3.74
CA ILE A 37 16.46 -9.50 -3.37
C ILE A 37 16.35 -9.37 -1.85
N LYS A 38 15.97 -8.19 -1.35
CA LYS A 38 15.77 -7.96 0.09
C LYS A 38 14.36 -8.38 0.50
N LEU A 39 14.28 -9.20 1.55
CA LEU A 39 13.02 -9.60 2.21
C LEU A 39 12.48 -8.46 3.10
N GLN A 40 12.35 -7.25 2.58
CA GLN A 40 11.83 -6.12 3.33
C GLN A 40 10.54 -5.60 2.70
N HIS A 41 9.45 -5.64 3.46
CA HIS A 41 8.33 -4.73 3.27
C HIS A 41 8.74 -3.34 3.79
N LYS A 42 9.76 -2.73 3.17
CA LYS A 42 10.21 -1.37 3.52
C LYS A 42 9.19 -0.28 3.16
N PHE A 43 8.01 -0.67 2.70
CA PHE A 43 6.90 0.22 2.43
C PHE A 43 6.33 0.85 3.70
N TYR A 44 6.57 0.32 4.91
CA TYR A 44 6.07 0.98 6.12
C TYR A 44 6.66 2.38 6.29
N THR A 45 7.96 2.55 6.03
CA THR A 45 8.61 3.86 6.13
C THR A 45 8.13 4.84 5.06
N GLU A 46 7.65 4.35 3.91
CA GLU A 46 7.07 5.16 2.85
C GLU A 46 5.56 5.40 3.04
N ALA A 47 4.85 4.46 3.67
CA ALA A 47 3.41 4.49 3.87
C ALA A 47 2.98 5.27 5.12
N GLU A 48 3.77 5.24 6.20
CA GLU A 48 3.47 6.02 7.42
C GLU A 48 3.38 7.53 7.14
N PRO A 49 4.31 8.17 6.40
CA PRO A 49 4.19 9.57 6.04
C PRO A 49 2.96 9.90 5.21
N LEU A 50 2.43 8.94 4.44
CA LEU A 50 1.23 9.13 3.64
C LEU A 50 -0.05 9.07 4.49
N ARG A 51 -0.01 8.55 5.73
CA ARG A 51 -1.17 8.43 6.63
C ARG A 51 -1.46 9.75 7.36
N CYS A 52 -1.78 10.80 6.60
CA CYS A 52 -1.94 12.14 7.13
C CYS A 52 -3.32 12.46 7.71
N ASN A 53 -4.33 11.60 7.53
CA ASN A 53 -5.66 11.84 8.06
C ASN A 53 -5.87 11.07 9.36
N TRP A 54 -6.04 11.80 10.47
CA TRP A 54 -6.17 11.23 11.81
C TRP A 54 -7.61 11.35 12.33
N TRP A 55 -8.08 10.26 12.93
CA TRP A 55 -9.44 10.14 13.46
C TRP A 55 -9.39 9.57 14.88
N GLN A 56 -10.08 10.22 15.83
CA GLN A 56 -10.28 9.72 17.19
C GLN A 56 -11.70 9.25 17.37
N CYS A 57 -11.89 8.13 18.06
CA CYS A 57 -13.19 7.84 18.64
C CYS A 57 -13.49 8.78 19.81
N ASP A 58 -14.68 9.39 19.82
CA ASP A 58 -15.23 10.18 20.93
C ASP A 58 -15.80 9.32 22.08
N GLY A 59 -15.92 8.02 21.86
CA GLY A 59 -16.45 7.06 22.82
C GLY A 59 -15.40 6.53 23.79
N PRO A 60 -15.80 5.63 24.72
CA PRO A 60 -14.96 5.13 25.80
C PRO A 60 -13.69 4.39 25.33
N CYS A 61 -13.62 3.96 24.07
CA CYS A 61 -12.45 3.24 23.57
C CYS A 61 -11.26 4.13 23.20
N GLY A 62 -11.46 5.45 22.99
CA GLY A 62 -10.39 6.39 22.64
C GLY A 62 -9.54 5.99 21.42
N GLN A 63 -10.04 5.13 20.53
CA GLN A 63 -9.25 4.55 19.44
C GLN A 63 -8.77 5.62 18.45
N LEU A 64 -7.46 5.66 18.23
CA LEU A 64 -6.83 6.51 17.23
C LEU A 64 -6.59 5.72 15.94
N LYS A 65 -6.97 6.30 14.81
CA LYS A 65 -6.84 5.68 13.49
C LYS A 65 -6.31 6.69 12.49
N ASN A 66 -5.25 6.31 11.78
CA ASN A 66 -4.66 7.10 10.70
C ASN A 66 -4.97 6.47 9.32
N ARG A 67 -5.17 7.31 8.29
CA ARG A 67 -5.40 6.87 6.91
C ARG A 67 -4.75 7.81 5.90
N ALA A 68 -4.40 7.26 4.75
CA ALA A 68 -3.94 8.06 3.62
C ALA A 68 -5.08 8.85 2.95
N THR A 69 -6.25 8.24 2.82
CA THR A 69 -7.44 8.89 2.25
C THR A 69 -8.27 9.58 3.33
N ASN A 70 -8.91 10.70 2.97
CA ASN A 70 -9.92 11.37 3.80
C ASN A 70 -11.22 10.55 3.83
N ARG A 71 -11.22 9.45 4.57
CA ARG A 71 -12.39 8.57 4.74
C ARG A 71 -12.50 8.12 6.20
N THR A 72 -13.65 8.43 6.81
CA THR A 72 -14.03 7.96 8.14
C THR A 72 -14.12 6.44 8.20
N GLN A 73 -13.85 5.88 9.38
CA GLN A 73 -14.08 4.46 9.64
C GLN A 73 -15.51 4.25 10.13
N ASP A 74 -16.48 4.14 9.21
CA ASP A 74 -17.82 3.69 9.59
C ASP A 74 -17.87 2.16 9.67
N ILE A 75 -17.33 1.61 10.76
CA ILE A 75 -17.38 0.17 11.01
C ILE A 75 -18.57 -0.12 11.92
N LYS A 76 -19.61 -0.75 11.38
CA LYS A 76 -20.81 -1.18 12.14
C LYS A 76 -20.45 -1.95 13.42
N ALA A 77 -19.40 -2.77 13.38
CA ALA A 77 -18.91 -3.52 14.53
C ALA A 77 -18.37 -2.61 15.65
N HIS A 78 -17.70 -1.51 15.31
CA HIS A 78 -17.25 -0.52 16.30
C HIS A 78 -18.43 0.23 16.90
N LYS A 79 -19.38 0.71 16.07
CA LYS A 79 -20.59 1.39 16.55
C LYS A 79 -21.39 0.52 17.54
N ARG A 80 -21.48 -0.80 17.30
CA ARG A 80 -22.14 -1.73 18.24
C ARG A 80 -21.43 -1.90 19.57
N LYS A 81 -20.08 -1.83 19.59
CA LYS A 81 -19.28 -2.07 20.80
C LYS A 81 -19.01 -0.82 21.61
N CYS A 82 -18.76 0.30 20.95
CA CYS A 82 -18.32 1.54 21.59
C CYS A 82 -19.41 2.61 21.61
N ALA A 83 -20.40 2.54 20.72
CA ALA A 83 -21.40 3.60 20.46
C ALA A 83 -20.83 4.98 20.08
N GLY A 84 -19.50 5.13 20.05
CA GLY A 84 -18.81 6.35 19.63
C GLY A 84 -18.66 6.46 18.11
N ASN A 85 -18.43 7.69 17.67
CA ASN A 85 -18.12 8.05 16.30
C ASN A 85 -16.66 8.50 16.17
N PHE A 86 -16.12 8.34 14.97
CA PHE A 86 -14.77 8.80 14.66
C PHE A 86 -14.80 10.27 14.22
N VAL A 87 -14.25 11.15 15.06
CA VAL A 87 -14.08 12.58 14.84
C VAL A 87 -12.70 12.85 14.25
N LYS A 88 -12.62 13.79 13.30
CA LYS A 88 -11.36 14.14 12.64
C LYS A 88 -10.50 15.03 13.54
N ILE A 89 -9.21 14.68 13.69
CA ILE A 89 -8.26 15.44 14.51
C ILE A 89 -7.23 16.17 13.65
N ALA A 90 -6.77 15.55 12.56
CA ALA A 90 -5.75 16.14 11.71
C ALA A 90 -5.97 15.83 10.23
N GLU A 91 -5.65 16.82 9.40
CA GLU A 91 -5.60 16.77 7.94
C GLU A 91 -4.20 17.12 7.45
N PRO A 92 -3.76 16.59 6.29
CA PRO A 92 -2.56 17.08 5.64
C PRO A 92 -2.73 18.55 5.26
N GLU A 93 -1.66 19.33 5.40
CA GLU A 93 -1.61 20.68 4.84
C GLU A 93 -1.88 20.62 3.33
N LYS A 94 -2.90 21.35 2.87
CA LYS A 94 -3.17 21.45 1.43
C LYS A 94 -1.97 22.17 0.80
N PRO A 95 -1.38 21.64 -0.28
CA PRO A 95 -0.38 22.41 -1.00
C PRO A 95 -1.02 23.72 -1.48
N PRO A 96 -0.36 24.87 -1.31
CA PRO A 96 -0.90 26.16 -1.73
C PRO A 96 -1.03 26.13 -3.27
N GLY A 97 -2.25 25.90 -3.79
CA GLY A 97 -2.53 26.03 -5.22
C GLY A 97 -3.50 25.04 -5.88
N SER A 98 -4.10 24.07 -5.18
CA SER A 98 -5.01 23.10 -5.82
C SER A 98 -6.47 23.58 -5.93
N LEU A 99 -6.69 24.65 -6.70
CA LEU A 99 -7.98 24.87 -7.38
C LEU A 99 -7.76 24.77 -8.89
N ARG A 100 -7.56 23.56 -9.42
CA ARG A 100 -7.80 23.29 -10.85
C ARG A 100 -8.43 21.91 -11.00
N LYS A 101 -9.70 21.89 -11.45
CA LYS A 101 -10.38 20.70 -11.95
C LYS A 101 -9.53 20.12 -13.06
N LEU A 102 -8.98 18.92 -12.86
CA LEU A 102 -8.32 18.19 -13.93
C LEU A 102 -9.39 17.39 -14.70
N THR A 103 -10.02 18.04 -15.68
CA THR A 103 -10.57 17.32 -16.82
C THR A 103 -9.39 16.96 -17.72
N PHE A 104 -8.99 15.70 -17.74
CA PHE A 104 -7.98 15.21 -18.68
C PHE A 104 -8.68 14.74 -19.97
N PRO A 105 -8.54 15.42 -21.11
CA PRO A 105 -8.77 14.78 -22.39
C PRO A 105 -7.58 13.87 -22.68
N ILE A 106 -7.85 12.58 -22.93
CA ILE A 106 -6.85 11.59 -23.36
C ILE A 106 -6.70 11.73 -24.88
N PRO A 107 -5.52 12.03 -25.42
CA PRO A 107 -5.24 11.81 -26.84
C PRO A 107 -4.79 10.36 -27.02
N LEU A 108 -5.58 9.57 -27.76
CA LEU A 108 -5.09 8.35 -28.42
C LEU A 108 -4.34 8.75 -29.69
N GLU A 109 -3.14 8.22 -29.89
CA GLU A 109 -2.58 7.68 -31.15
C GLU A 109 -1.11 7.28 -30.89
N THR A 110 -0.76 6.00 -30.85
CA THR A 110 -0.38 5.06 -31.93
C THR A 110 0.93 5.36 -32.67
N LYS A 111 1.77 4.31 -32.64
CA LYS A 111 2.78 3.85 -33.60
C LYS A 111 4.20 4.43 -33.60
N GLU A 112 5.11 3.45 -33.46
CA GLU A 112 6.35 3.20 -34.21
C GLU A 112 7.42 4.29 -34.24
N SER A 113 8.60 3.99 -33.71
CA SER A 113 9.74 3.53 -34.53
C SER A 113 11.04 3.49 -33.71
N VAL A 114 11.86 2.52 -34.10
CA VAL A 114 13.26 2.27 -33.76
C VAL A 114 14.12 3.54 -33.91
N VAL A 115 15.14 3.75 -33.07
CA VAL A 115 16.53 4.10 -33.47
C VAL A 115 17.48 3.96 -32.26
N ILE A 116 18.64 3.36 -32.56
CA ILE A 116 19.79 3.02 -31.71
C ILE A 116 20.79 4.19 -31.63
N CYS A 117 21.77 4.09 -30.72
CA CYS A 117 23.09 4.75 -30.63
C CYS A 117 23.16 5.92 -29.64
N LYS A 118 24.21 6.04 -28.82
CA LYS A 118 25.61 5.57 -28.97
C LYS A 118 26.12 4.80 -27.77
#